data_AF-A0A8J6UMA8-F1
#
_entry.id   AF-A0A8J6UMA8-F1
#
_cell.length_a   1.000
_cell.length_b   1.000
_cell.length_c   1.000
_cell.angle_alpha   90.00
_cell.angle_beta   90.00
_cell.angle_gamma   90.00
#
_symmetry.space_group_name_H-M   'P 1'
#
loop_
_entity.id
_entity.type
_entity.pdbx_description
1 polymer ?
#
loop_
_entity_poly.entity_id
_entity_poly.type
_entity_poly.pdbx_seq_one_letter_code
_entity_poly.pdbx_strand_id
1 'polypeptide(L)'
;MKRQINQLPFTASLALGAVLFSLAISNLAIAPAQAQVLQSGTLIITQTCSATRAINGPNPGNTRVAKNQRYQVIGFNSAERRFVLIKVPNANPERRWVSANCGTFQAGSAANGNAPNGSTSETRTRPSNPSSTTLLPFFDQSNNLEVHRFPAGRPADITPPAPSLTAFDQAVLQTCGPIGSTVNANRFKQLMANHPEVLRQIQTAVGGELLPGRNTQAEFLDDLTAAWSDRGGFEHIFCGELEGPQKIGGLHFVGRYLQLQNEKIGGRLGNNLNREEVEPGVLYTLGVVVKRGNQTWTDTIKGYPLISDAQEMLLDATKAFKVRGNAQGACLYQVQDQLTGKSYQAVFVKDRNAIVTFYPDATPSGRPCRS
;
A
#
# COMPACT_ATOMS: atom_id res chain seq x y z
N MET A 1 -10.36 -68.57 -13.47
CA MET A 1 -11.68 -69.15 -13.78
C MET A 1 -12.45 -68.12 -14.61
N LYS A 2 -12.62 -68.39 -15.92
CA LYS A 2 -13.31 -67.54 -16.91
C LYS A 2 -14.80 -67.87 -16.95
N ARG A 3 -15.68 -66.87 -17.05
CA ARG A 3 -17.00 -66.91 -17.75
C ARG A 3 -17.31 -65.47 -18.18
N GLN A 4 -17.13 -65.09 -19.45
CA GLN A 4 -18.07 -65.20 -20.59
C GLN A 4 -19.44 -64.55 -20.32
N ILE A 5 -19.67 -63.34 -20.87
CA ILE A 5 -20.28 -63.01 -22.19
C ILE A 5 -21.81 -63.19 -22.17
N ASN A 6 -22.54 -62.10 -22.42
CA ASN A 6 -23.56 -62.07 -23.48
C ASN A 6 -23.87 -60.65 -23.94
N GLN A 7 -23.94 -60.51 -25.26
CA GLN A 7 -24.20 -59.32 -26.05
C GLN A 7 -25.68 -59.23 -26.47
N LEU A 8 -26.16 -57.98 -26.63
CA LEU A 8 -27.07 -57.44 -27.68
C LEU A 8 -28.55 -57.95 -27.73
N PRO A 9 -29.54 -57.15 -28.20
CA PRO A 9 -29.45 -56.28 -29.39
C PRO A 9 -30.15 -54.90 -29.37
N PHE A 10 -29.88 -54.18 -30.46
CA PHE A 10 -30.47 -52.97 -31.01
C PHE A 10 -32.01 -52.93 -31.02
N THR A 11 -32.58 -51.72 -30.80
CA THR A 11 -33.55 -51.11 -31.73
C THR A 11 -33.56 -49.58 -31.57
N ALA A 12 -33.48 -48.89 -32.71
CA ALA A 12 -33.68 -47.45 -32.87
C ALA A 12 -35.18 -47.10 -32.88
N SER A 13 -35.54 -45.91 -32.41
CA SER A 13 -36.61 -45.08 -33.01
C SER A 13 -36.54 -43.64 -32.49
N LEU A 14 -36.54 -42.71 -33.44
CA LEU A 14 -36.72 -41.28 -33.26
C LEU A 14 -38.10 -40.96 -32.67
N ALA A 15 -38.16 -39.96 -31.79
CA ALA A 15 -39.34 -39.11 -31.68
C ALA A 15 -38.90 -37.67 -31.39
N LEU A 16 -39.25 -36.79 -32.33
CA LEU A 16 -39.19 -35.32 -32.21
C LEU A 16 -39.96 -34.86 -30.98
N GLY A 17 -39.33 -34.01 -30.18
CA GLY A 17 -39.98 -33.24 -29.11
C GLY A 17 -39.22 -31.93 -28.90
N ALA A 18 -39.47 -30.96 -29.78
CA ALA A 18 -38.96 -29.60 -29.63
C ALA A 18 -39.64 -28.92 -28.44
N VAL A 19 -38.91 -28.76 -27.33
CA VAL A 19 -39.30 -27.87 -26.23
C VAL A 19 -38.34 -26.68 -26.25
N LEU A 20 -38.83 -25.56 -26.78
CA LEU A 20 -38.19 -24.26 -26.74
C LEU A 20 -38.25 -23.71 -25.30
N PHE A 21 -37.17 -23.93 -24.54
CA PHE A 21 -36.94 -23.20 -23.29
C PHE A 21 -36.18 -21.91 -23.59
N SER A 22 -36.94 -20.82 -23.76
CA SER A 22 -36.38 -19.47 -23.85
C SER A 22 -35.78 -19.06 -22.50
N LEU A 23 -34.47 -19.24 -22.32
CA LEU A 23 -33.72 -18.59 -21.25
C LEU A 23 -33.63 -17.09 -21.56
N ALA A 24 -34.51 -16.29 -20.95
CA ALA A 24 -34.31 -14.86 -20.84
C ALA A 24 -33.11 -14.61 -19.91
N ILE A 25 -31.93 -14.41 -20.50
CA ILE A 25 -30.74 -13.95 -19.77
C ILE A 25 -30.97 -12.48 -19.44
N SER A 26 -31.52 -12.23 -18.25
CA SER A 26 -31.60 -10.89 -17.68
C SER A 26 -30.18 -10.35 -17.51
N ASN A 27 -29.84 -9.32 -18.31
CA ASN A 27 -28.63 -8.52 -18.15
C ASN A 27 -28.68 -7.79 -16.79
N LEU A 28 -28.19 -8.45 -15.74
CA LEU A 28 -27.78 -7.77 -14.52
C LEU A 28 -26.56 -6.91 -14.87
N ALA A 29 -26.80 -5.62 -15.08
CA ALA A 29 -25.75 -4.62 -15.14
C ALA A 29 -24.98 -4.67 -13.82
N ILE A 30 -23.78 -5.26 -13.86
CA ILE A 30 -22.83 -5.22 -12.76
C ILE A 30 -22.41 -3.75 -12.66
N ALA A 31 -22.98 -3.03 -11.69
CA ALA A 31 -22.55 -1.68 -11.38
C ALA A 31 -21.05 -1.71 -11.05
N PRO A 32 -20.24 -0.77 -11.58
CA PRO A 32 -18.83 -0.71 -11.25
C PRO A 32 -18.69 -0.51 -9.74
N ALA A 33 -17.84 -1.31 -9.10
CA ALA A 33 -17.43 -1.09 -7.72
C ALA A 33 -16.86 0.33 -7.61
N GLN A 34 -17.61 1.21 -6.97
CA GLN A 34 -17.27 2.63 -6.84
C GLN A 34 -16.03 2.75 -5.95
N ALA A 35 -14.89 3.07 -6.56
CA ALA A 35 -13.62 3.25 -5.88
C ALA A 35 -13.70 4.37 -4.82
N GLN A 36 -12.96 4.20 -3.72
CA GLN A 36 -12.76 5.23 -2.70
C GLN A 36 -12.18 6.50 -3.35
N VAL A 37 -12.84 7.64 -3.16
CA VAL A 37 -12.31 8.94 -3.58
C VAL A 37 -11.34 9.40 -2.50
N LEU A 38 -10.05 9.43 -2.83
CA LEU A 38 -9.02 10.01 -1.98
C LEU A 38 -9.20 11.53 -1.97
N GLN A 39 -9.61 12.08 -0.83
CA GLN A 39 -9.66 13.52 -0.61
C GLN A 39 -9.27 13.79 0.82
N SER A 40 -8.14 14.47 1.01
CA SER A 40 -7.62 14.86 2.31
C SER A 40 -8.35 16.08 2.87
N GLY A 41 -8.58 16.10 4.18
CA GLY A 41 -9.20 17.23 4.87
C GLY A 41 -9.39 16.94 6.34
N THR A 42 -10.24 17.74 7.00
CA THR A 42 -10.59 17.56 8.41
C THR A 42 -12.08 17.29 8.56
N LEU A 43 -12.43 16.24 9.28
CA LEU A 43 -13.80 15.99 9.72
C LEU A 43 -13.97 16.59 11.12
N ILE A 44 -14.82 17.59 11.26
CA ILE A 44 -15.23 18.14 12.57
C ILE A 44 -16.48 17.40 13.01
N ILE A 45 -16.38 16.69 14.13
CA ILE A 45 -17.48 15.87 14.62
C ILE A 45 -18.53 16.74 15.29
N THR A 46 -19.77 16.66 14.81
CA THR A 46 -20.92 17.42 15.35
C THR A 46 -21.69 16.62 16.40
N GLN A 47 -21.51 15.29 16.41
CA GLN A 47 -22.14 14.37 17.35
C GLN A 47 -21.26 13.14 17.60
N THR A 48 -21.30 12.59 18.81
CA THR A 48 -20.51 11.40 19.14
C THR A 48 -20.94 10.22 18.29
N CYS A 49 -19.99 9.59 17.59
CA CYS A 49 -20.27 8.49 16.67
C CYS A 49 -19.34 7.31 16.89
N SER A 50 -19.82 6.12 16.54
CA SER A 50 -18.97 4.93 16.43
C SER A 50 -17.95 5.11 15.30
N ALA A 51 -16.73 4.67 15.55
CA ALA A 51 -15.64 4.66 14.59
C ALA A 51 -15.23 3.20 14.34
N THR A 52 -15.87 2.57 13.35
CA THR A 52 -15.77 1.12 13.12
C THR A 52 -14.53 0.77 12.30
N ARG A 53 -14.07 -0.48 12.43
CA ARG A 53 -12.98 -0.99 11.58
C ARG A 53 -13.44 -1.19 10.13
N ALA A 54 -14.69 -1.56 9.91
CA ALA A 54 -15.28 -1.64 8.56
C ALA A 54 -16.67 -1.01 8.58
N ILE A 55 -17.13 -0.53 7.42
CA ILE A 55 -18.39 0.22 7.27
C ILE A 55 -19.59 -0.50 7.93
N ASN A 56 -19.67 -1.82 7.77
CA ASN A 56 -20.70 -2.67 8.39
C ASN A 56 -20.08 -3.71 9.36
N GLY A 57 -18.90 -3.44 9.88
CA GLY A 57 -18.13 -4.40 10.66
C GLY A 57 -18.01 -4.08 12.15
N PRO A 58 -17.26 -4.91 12.90
CA PRO A 58 -17.06 -4.71 14.33
C PRO A 58 -16.35 -3.38 14.65
N ASN A 59 -16.63 -2.86 15.85
CA ASN A 59 -15.97 -1.70 16.44
C ASN A 59 -15.03 -2.16 17.58
N PRO A 60 -13.82 -2.67 17.28
CA PRO A 60 -12.90 -3.13 18.31
C PRO A 60 -12.51 -1.97 19.24
N GLY A 61 -12.52 -2.26 20.54
CA GLY A 61 -12.28 -1.24 21.58
C GLY A 61 -13.41 -0.22 21.75
N ASN A 62 -14.59 -0.46 21.14
CA ASN A 62 -15.75 0.46 21.17
C ASN A 62 -15.33 1.90 20.86
N THR A 63 -14.45 2.07 19.87
CA THR A 63 -13.84 3.35 19.53
C THR A 63 -14.94 4.32 19.11
N ARG A 64 -14.96 5.52 19.69
CA ARG A 64 -15.90 6.58 19.35
C ARG A 64 -15.17 7.86 19.05
N VAL A 65 -15.68 8.59 18.07
CA VAL A 65 -15.28 9.97 17.84
C VAL A 65 -16.18 10.90 18.65
N ALA A 66 -15.60 11.87 19.34
CA ALA A 66 -16.34 12.74 20.25
C ALA A 66 -16.75 14.06 19.57
N LYS A 67 -17.88 14.64 19.99
CA LYS A 67 -18.33 15.95 19.53
C LYS A 67 -17.24 17.02 19.69
N ASN A 68 -17.15 17.92 18.72
CA ASN A 68 -16.18 19.01 18.58
C ASN A 68 -14.73 18.56 18.38
N GLN A 69 -14.46 17.25 18.27
CA GLN A 69 -13.13 16.76 17.91
C GLN A 69 -12.92 16.83 16.39
N ARG A 70 -11.66 16.95 16.01
CA ARG A 70 -11.21 17.06 14.63
C ARG A 70 -10.40 15.82 14.28
N TYR A 71 -10.77 15.15 13.20
CA TYR A 71 -10.07 13.97 12.71
C TYR A 71 -9.60 14.18 11.28
N GLN A 72 -8.40 13.69 10.98
CA GLN A 72 -7.87 13.73 9.62
C GLN A 72 -8.64 12.75 8.74
N VAL A 73 -9.13 13.23 7.60
CA VAL A 73 -9.80 12.42 6.59
C VAL A 73 -8.76 11.84 5.64
N ILE A 74 -8.82 10.52 5.46
CA ILE A 74 -8.00 9.74 4.53
C ILE A 74 -8.74 9.61 3.20
N GLY A 75 -10.06 9.39 3.23
CA GLY A 75 -10.88 9.36 2.01
C GLY A 75 -12.32 8.97 2.29
N PHE A 76 -13.10 8.78 1.21
CA PHE A 76 -14.53 8.46 1.29
C PHE A 76 -14.83 7.14 0.60
N ASN A 77 -15.74 6.34 1.16
CA ASN A 77 -16.07 5.02 0.62
C ASN A 77 -16.52 5.00 -0.85
N SER A 78 -17.02 6.12 -1.37
CA SER A 78 -17.55 6.28 -2.73
C SER A 78 -17.73 7.77 -3.07
N ALA A 79 -18.11 8.08 -4.31
CA ALA A 79 -18.50 9.43 -4.72
C ALA A 79 -19.71 9.99 -3.94
N GLU A 80 -20.59 9.13 -3.44
CA GLU A 80 -21.74 9.50 -2.58
C GLU A 80 -21.31 9.90 -1.15
N ARG A 81 -20.07 9.58 -0.75
CA ARG A 81 -19.46 9.97 0.54
C ARG A 81 -20.28 9.59 1.77
N ARG A 82 -20.96 8.44 1.77
CA ARG A 82 -21.76 7.97 2.93
C ARG A 82 -20.91 7.68 4.18
N PHE A 83 -19.65 7.27 3.96
CA PHE A 83 -18.69 7.01 5.04
C PHE A 83 -17.37 7.69 4.76
N VAL A 84 -16.76 8.18 5.83
CA VAL A 84 -15.47 8.87 5.85
C VAL A 84 -14.46 7.98 6.57
N LEU A 85 -13.37 7.63 5.89
CA LEU A 85 -12.23 6.98 6.51
C LEU A 85 -11.39 8.05 7.17
N ILE A 86 -11.23 7.96 8.49
CA ILE A 86 -10.49 8.92 9.30
C ILE A 86 -9.38 8.22 10.09
N LYS A 87 -8.40 9.00 10.52
CA LYS A 87 -7.41 8.56 11.53
C LYS A 87 -7.92 8.92 12.93
N VAL A 88 -8.10 7.92 13.78
CA VAL A 88 -8.41 8.08 15.21
C VAL A 88 -7.16 7.72 16.01
N PRO A 89 -6.47 8.72 16.61
CA PRO A 89 -5.27 8.47 17.39
C PRO A 89 -5.52 7.44 18.50
N ASN A 90 -4.55 6.54 18.71
CA ASN A 90 -4.59 5.48 19.72
C ASN A 90 -5.69 4.42 19.51
N ALA A 91 -6.47 4.48 18.43
CA ALA A 91 -7.37 3.39 18.06
C ALA A 91 -6.57 2.25 17.43
N ASN A 92 -7.07 1.01 17.56
CA ASN A 92 -6.46 -0.16 16.95
C ASN A 92 -7.47 -0.90 16.04
N PRO A 93 -7.29 -0.91 14.70
CA PRO A 93 -6.39 -0.04 13.92
C PRO A 93 -6.74 1.45 14.05
N GLU A 94 -5.76 2.35 13.82
CA GLU A 94 -5.94 3.80 13.90
C GLU A 94 -6.90 4.32 12.83
N ARG A 95 -6.91 3.69 11.67
CA ARG A 95 -7.83 4.03 10.57
C ARG A 95 -9.22 3.46 10.87
N ARG A 96 -10.22 4.33 10.89
CA ARG A 96 -11.61 4.00 11.22
C ARG A 96 -12.60 4.61 10.24
N TRP A 97 -13.65 3.86 9.93
CA TRP A 97 -14.81 4.37 9.20
C TRP A 97 -15.76 5.07 10.17
N VAL A 98 -16.19 6.26 9.79
CA VAL A 98 -17.24 7.04 10.48
C VAL A 98 -18.30 7.42 9.47
N SER A 99 -19.57 7.41 9.87
CA SER A 99 -20.65 7.92 9.00
C SER A 99 -20.43 9.39 8.68
N ALA A 100 -20.64 9.80 7.43
CA ALA A 100 -20.51 11.19 7.04
C ALA A 100 -21.49 12.12 7.76
N ASN A 101 -22.60 11.60 8.27
CA ASN A 101 -23.57 12.37 9.07
C ASN A 101 -23.06 12.71 10.48
N CYS A 102 -21.91 12.19 10.89
CA CYS A 102 -21.33 12.43 12.21
C CYS A 102 -20.63 13.77 12.36
N GLY A 103 -20.38 14.46 11.25
CA GLY A 103 -19.61 15.68 11.26
C GLY A 103 -19.66 16.45 9.96
N THR A 104 -18.99 17.59 9.97
CA THR A 104 -18.84 18.44 8.79
C THR A 104 -17.43 18.26 8.25
N PHE A 105 -17.34 17.86 6.98
CA PHE A 105 -16.07 17.79 6.28
C PHE A 105 -15.62 19.19 5.85
N GLN A 106 -14.39 19.54 6.19
CA GLN A 106 -13.68 20.70 5.66
C GLN A 106 -12.56 20.18 4.76
N ALA A 107 -12.72 20.41 3.46
CA ALA A 107 -11.64 20.17 2.51
C ALA A 107 -10.41 21.00 2.93
N GLY A 108 -9.22 20.42 2.82
CA GLY A 108 -8.01 21.23 2.90
C GLY A 108 -8.03 22.22 1.75
N SER A 109 -7.99 23.52 2.04
CA SER A 109 -7.96 24.54 0.99
C SER A 109 -6.69 24.36 0.16
N ALA A 110 -6.86 23.98 -1.11
CA ALA A 110 -5.88 24.34 -2.13
C ALA A 110 -5.80 25.87 -2.13
N ALA A 111 -4.59 26.42 -1.97
CA ALA A 111 -4.37 27.84 -2.18
C ALA A 111 -4.65 28.14 -3.66
N ASN A 112 -5.87 28.60 -3.97
CA ASN A 112 -6.24 29.14 -5.26
C ASN A 112 -5.48 30.45 -5.47
N GLY A 113 -4.32 30.37 -6.10
CA GLY A 113 -3.65 31.51 -6.71
C GLY A 113 -4.40 31.93 -7.97
N ASN A 114 -5.34 32.87 -7.83
CA ASN A 114 -5.80 33.67 -8.96
C ASN A 114 -4.60 34.49 -9.47
N ALA A 115 -4.20 34.28 -10.72
CA ALA A 115 -3.41 35.24 -11.48
C ALA A 115 -4.14 35.53 -12.81
N PRO A 116 -4.17 36.80 -13.27
CA PRO A 116 -5.11 37.25 -14.28
C PRO A 116 -4.62 37.01 -15.70
N ASN A 117 -5.63 36.98 -16.57
CA ASN A 117 -5.60 36.90 -18.01
C ASN A 117 -4.66 37.95 -18.67
N GLY A 118 -3.81 37.52 -19.59
CA GLY A 118 -2.92 38.38 -20.36
C GLY A 118 -2.34 37.65 -21.57
N SER A 119 -3.08 37.68 -22.68
CA SER A 119 -2.64 37.24 -24.01
C SER A 119 -1.65 38.24 -24.61
N THR A 120 -0.51 37.77 -25.12
CA THR A 120 0.11 38.30 -26.35
C THR A 120 1.13 37.32 -26.91
N SER A 121 1.20 37.30 -28.24
CA SER A 121 1.81 36.30 -29.13
C SER A 121 3.33 36.48 -29.31
N GLU A 122 3.98 35.36 -29.65
CA GLU A 122 5.23 35.17 -30.41
C GLU A 122 6.48 36.01 -30.08
N THR A 123 7.58 35.33 -29.74
CA THR A 123 8.80 35.30 -30.57
C THR A 123 9.70 34.12 -30.16
N ARG A 124 10.13 33.37 -31.17
CA ARG A 124 11.11 32.29 -31.13
C ARG A 124 12.50 32.82 -30.77
N THR A 125 12.97 32.55 -29.56
CA THR A 125 14.40 32.60 -29.22
C THR A 125 14.68 31.56 -28.16
N ARG A 126 15.56 30.60 -28.48
CA ARG A 126 16.10 29.62 -27.55
C ARG A 126 17.16 30.32 -26.67
N PRO A 127 17.04 30.29 -25.33
CA PRO A 127 18.18 30.46 -24.46
C PRO A 127 18.52 29.11 -23.83
N SER A 128 19.73 28.65 -24.11
CA SER A 128 20.45 27.75 -23.22
C SER A 128 20.74 28.50 -21.91
N ASN A 129 20.18 28.05 -20.79
CA ASN A 129 20.75 28.26 -19.46
C ASN A 129 20.27 27.17 -18.48
N PRO A 130 21.13 26.68 -17.57
CA PRO A 130 20.85 25.57 -16.68
C PRO A 130 20.05 26.02 -15.44
N SER A 131 19.38 25.06 -14.80
CA SER A 131 18.82 25.14 -13.44
C SER A 131 17.39 25.70 -13.29
N SER A 132 16.40 24.82 -13.50
CA SER A 132 15.21 24.76 -12.63
C SER A 132 15.12 23.34 -12.06
N THR A 133 15.90 23.10 -11.00
CA THR A 133 16.10 21.81 -10.31
C THR A 133 14.89 21.34 -9.49
N THR A 134 13.67 21.68 -9.89
CA THR A 134 12.44 21.24 -9.22
C THR A 134 12.25 19.74 -9.46
N LEU A 135 12.26 18.96 -8.38
CA LEU A 135 11.96 17.54 -8.41
C LEU A 135 10.48 17.32 -8.77
N LEU A 136 10.18 16.37 -9.65
CA LEU A 136 8.79 15.98 -9.94
C LEU A 136 8.18 15.36 -8.68
N PRO A 137 6.96 15.73 -8.27
CA PRO A 137 6.38 15.22 -7.03
C PRO A 137 6.04 13.73 -7.15
N PHE A 138 6.17 12.99 -6.03
CA PHE A 138 5.53 11.69 -5.84
C PHE A 138 4.03 11.83 -5.55
N PHE A 139 3.63 12.93 -4.91
CA PHE A 139 2.25 13.19 -4.49
C PHE A 139 1.86 14.62 -4.80
N ASP A 140 0.68 14.82 -5.38
CA ASP A 140 0.07 16.14 -5.54
C ASP A 140 -1.45 16.10 -5.35
N GLN A 141 -2.19 17.08 -5.90
CA GLN A 141 -3.67 17.12 -5.86
C GLN A 141 -4.27 17.19 -7.28
N SER A 142 -3.42 17.02 -8.29
CA SER A 142 -3.77 17.17 -9.69
C SER A 142 -4.02 15.80 -10.29
N ASN A 143 -5.06 15.67 -11.12
CA ASN A 143 -5.30 14.43 -11.84
C ASN A 143 -4.46 14.38 -13.13
N ASN A 144 -3.23 13.86 -13.01
CA ASN A 144 -2.23 13.85 -14.08
C ASN A 144 -2.31 12.55 -14.90
N LEU A 145 -3.37 12.39 -15.71
CA LEU A 145 -3.61 11.16 -16.45
C LEU A 145 -2.60 10.95 -17.59
N GLU A 146 -1.81 9.90 -17.48
CA GLU A 146 -0.82 9.46 -18.50
C GLU A 146 -0.96 7.96 -18.78
N VAL A 147 -0.52 7.52 -19.96
CA VAL A 147 -0.51 6.09 -20.31
C VAL A 147 0.82 5.47 -19.88
N HIS A 148 0.75 4.62 -18.85
CA HIS A 148 1.88 3.92 -18.24
C HIS A 148 2.02 2.50 -18.79
N ARG A 149 3.07 1.78 -18.40
CA ARG A 149 3.23 0.34 -18.72
C ARG A 149 2.05 -0.48 -18.20
N PHE A 150 1.57 -0.15 -17.00
CA PHE A 150 0.38 -0.74 -16.40
C PHE A 150 -0.50 0.34 -15.74
N PRO A 151 -1.83 0.33 -15.93
CA PRO A 151 -2.61 -0.61 -16.75
C PRO A 151 -2.42 -0.37 -18.26
N ALA A 152 -2.21 -1.43 -19.03
CA ALA A 152 -1.87 -1.31 -20.45
C ALA A 152 -2.96 -0.56 -21.25
N GLY A 153 -2.54 0.49 -21.96
CA GLY A 153 -3.42 1.29 -22.82
C GLY A 153 -4.48 2.11 -22.10
N ARG A 154 -4.43 2.20 -20.77
CA ARG A 154 -5.38 2.96 -19.96
C ARG A 154 -4.66 4.07 -19.21
N PRO A 155 -5.11 5.33 -19.32
CA PRO A 155 -4.53 6.42 -18.54
C PRO A 155 -4.69 6.17 -17.04
N ALA A 156 -3.65 6.47 -16.28
CA ALA A 156 -3.70 6.49 -14.82
C ALA A 156 -2.86 7.66 -14.28
N ASP A 157 -3.24 8.12 -13.10
CA ASP A 157 -2.51 9.16 -12.38
C ASP A 157 -1.41 8.52 -11.53
N ILE A 158 -0.16 8.92 -11.76
CA ILE A 158 1.03 8.41 -11.08
C ILE A 158 1.38 9.21 -9.81
N THR A 159 0.71 10.34 -9.57
CA THR A 159 0.96 11.26 -8.45
C THR A 159 -0.26 11.37 -7.54
N PRO A 160 -0.58 10.31 -6.78
CA PRO A 160 -1.76 10.32 -5.93
C PRO A 160 -1.68 11.40 -4.83
N PRO A 161 -2.82 11.73 -4.18
CA PRO A 161 -2.80 12.50 -2.95
C PRO A 161 -1.87 11.88 -1.91
N ALA A 162 -1.12 12.73 -1.20
CA ALA A 162 -0.19 12.31 -0.17
C ALA A 162 -0.91 11.49 0.92
N PRO A 163 -0.32 10.37 1.39
CA PRO A 163 -0.93 9.60 2.46
C PRO A 163 -0.85 10.36 3.78
N SER A 164 -1.75 10.00 4.70
CA SER A 164 -1.63 10.40 6.09
C SER A 164 -0.78 9.38 6.85
N LEU A 165 0.26 9.84 7.54
CA LEU A 165 1.14 8.96 8.32
C LEU A 165 0.55 8.68 9.71
N THR A 166 0.57 7.42 10.12
CA THR A 166 0.27 6.96 11.49
C THR A 166 1.34 7.43 12.49
N ALA A 167 1.08 7.28 13.79
CA ALA A 167 2.14 7.53 14.78
C ALA A 167 3.31 6.54 14.61
N PHE A 168 3.00 5.29 14.28
CA PHE A 168 4.01 4.27 14.05
C PHE A 168 4.80 4.49 12.75
N ASP A 169 4.17 5.00 11.68
CA ASP A 169 4.86 5.44 10.47
C ASP A 169 5.95 6.48 10.79
N GLN A 170 5.61 7.46 11.62
CA GLN A 170 6.56 8.49 12.05
C GLN A 170 7.70 7.89 12.87
N ALA A 171 7.40 6.95 13.79
CA ALA A 171 8.41 6.24 14.56
C ALA A 171 9.35 5.42 13.67
N VAL A 172 8.83 4.78 12.62
CA VAL A 172 9.64 4.08 11.60
C VAL A 172 10.55 5.06 10.85
N LEU A 173 10.05 6.21 10.40
CA LEU A 173 10.89 7.22 9.73
C LEU A 173 11.98 7.79 10.66
N GLN A 174 11.66 8.01 11.94
CA GLN A 174 12.64 8.42 12.96
C GLN A 174 13.68 7.33 13.22
N THR A 175 13.27 6.06 13.19
CA THR A 175 14.16 4.91 13.29
C THR A 175 15.08 4.81 12.07
N CYS A 176 14.58 5.10 10.87
CA CYS A 176 15.39 5.16 9.66
C CYS A 176 16.38 6.32 9.66
N GLY A 177 16.00 7.49 10.18
CA GLY A 177 16.82 8.71 10.05
C GLY A 177 16.95 9.16 8.57
N PRO A 178 17.97 9.95 8.21
CA PRO A 178 18.18 10.39 6.83
C PRO A 178 18.33 9.22 5.83
N ILE A 179 17.99 9.44 4.56
CA ILE A 179 18.16 8.42 3.48
C ILE A 179 19.61 7.91 3.37
N GLY A 180 19.76 6.59 3.25
CA GLY A 180 21.04 5.90 3.27
C GLY A 180 21.70 5.78 4.66
N SER A 181 20.97 6.06 5.74
CA SER A 181 21.42 5.75 7.10
C SER A 181 21.20 4.28 7.42
N THR A 182 22.07 3.70 8.23
CA THR A 182 21.96 2.30 8.63
C THR A 182 21.09 2.10 9.87
N VAL A 183 20.35 0.99 9.92
CA VAL A 183 19.53 0.56 11.04
C VAL A 183 19.98 -0.82 11.50
N ASN A 184 20.67 -0.86 12.63
CA ASN A 184 21.10 -2.12 13.24
C ASN A 184 19.97 -2.79 14.05
N ALA A 185 20.21 -4.05 14.43
CA ALA A 185 19.30 -4.87 15.24
C ALA A 185 18.81 -4.17 16.52
N ASN A 186 19.71 -3.48 17.24
CA ASN A 186 19.36 -2.81 18.49
C ASN A 186 18.35 -1.67 18.27
N ARG A 187 18.50 -0.91 17.19
CA ARG A 187 17.59 0.20 16.88
C ARG A 187 16.20 -0.31 16.48
N PHE A 188 16.13 -1.39 15.71
CA PHE A 188 14.87 -2.08 15.44
C PHE A 188 14.23 -2.65 16.72
N LYS A 189 15.03 -3.31 17.56
CA LYS A 189 14.56 -3.86 18.84
C LYS A 189 13.98 -2.78 19.75
N GLN A 190 14.62 -1.60 19.81
CA GLN A 190 14.13 -0.45 20.56
C GLN A 190 12.82 0.12 19.97
N LEU A 191 12.70 0.22 18.64
CA LEU A 191 11.45 0.62 17.99
C LEU A 191 10.31 -0.29 18.45
N MET A 192 10.50 -1.61 18.41
CA MET A 192 9.47 -2.58 18.79
C MET A 192 9.20 -2.58 20.30
N ALA A 193 10.22 -2.45 21.15
CA ALA A 193 10.07 -2.35 22.60
C ALA A 193 9.27 -1.10 23.02
N ASN A 194 9.47 0.02 22.32
CA ASN A 194 8.75 1.27 22.54
C ASN A 194 7.30 1.24 21.99
N HIS A 195 6.95 0.23 21.19
CA HIS A 195 5.62 0.05 20.61
C HIS A 195 5.07 -1.35 20.94
N PRO A 196 4.87 -1.68 22.23
CA PRO A 196 4.50 -3.03 22.67
C PRO A 196 3.16 -3.49 22.09
N GLU A 197 2.27 -2.57 21.74
CA GLU A 197 1.00 -2.88 21.09
C GLU A 197 1.21 -3.41 19.66
N VAL A 198 2.12 -2.82 18.89
CA VAL A 198 2.48 -3.31 17.56
C VAL A 198 3.13 -4.68 17.65
N LEU A 199 4.08 -4.85 18.58
CA LEU A 199 4.74 -6.14 18.84
C LEU A 199 3.72 -7.24 19.14
N ARG A 200 2.78 -6.98 20.05
CA ARG A 200 1.72 -7.92 20.44
C ARG A 200 0.79 -8.29 19.28
N GLN A 201 0.46 -7.32 18.42
CA GLN A 201 -0.36 -7.58 17.24
C GLN A 201 0.35 -8.47 16.23
N ILE A 202 1.64 -8.21 15.96
CA ILE A 202 2.43 -9.07 15.08
C ILE A 202 2.54 -10.47 15.69
N GLN A 203 2.84 -10.59 16.99
CA GLN A 203 2.89 -11.87 17.70
C GLN A 203 1.59 -12.66 17.57
N THR A 204 0.45 -12.02 17.81
CA THR A 204 -0.87 -12.63 17.65
C THR A 204 -1.11 -13.07 16.22
N ALA A 205 -0.74 -12.24 15.24
CA ALA A 205 -0.99 -12.49 13.83
C ALA A 205 -0.19 -13.67 13.24
N VAL A 206 0.92 -14.05 13.87
CA VAL A 206 1.77 -15.17 13.45
C VAL A 206 1.62 -16.41 14.32
N GLY A 207 0.65 -16.41 15.25
CA GLY A 207 0.34 -17.57 16.09
C GLY A 207 1.17 -17.68 17.37
N GLY A 208 1.74 -16.58 17.87
CA GLY A 208 2.39 -16.50 19.17
C GLY A 208 3.92 -16.62 19.17
N GLU A 209 4.49 -17.22 18.13
CA GLU A 209 5.93 -17.52 18.05
C GLU A 209 6.44 -17.45 16.60
N LEU A 210 7.71 -17.08 16.41
CA LEU A 210 8.40 -17.21 15.12
C LEU A 210 9.21 -18.49 15.06
N LEU A 211 9.94 -18.79 16.13
CA LEU A 211 10.66 -20.04 16.32
C LEU A 211 9.89 -20.99 17.26
N PRO A 212 9.85 -22.30 16.99
CA PRO A 212 9.10 -23.25 17.81
C PRO A 212 9.51 -23.23 19.29
N GLY A 213 8.53 -23.10 20.18
CA GLY A 213 8.72 -23.11 21.63
C GLY A 213 9.20 -21.79 22.23
N ARG A 214 9.40 -20.74 21.41
CA ARG A 214 9.84 -19.40 21.84
C ARG A 214 8.67 -18.42 21.76
N ASN A 215 7.86 -18.41 22.81
CA ASN A 215 6.55 -17.74 22.81
C ASN A 215 6.40 -16.66 23.90
N THR A 216 7.40 -16.45 24.76
CA THR A 216 7.38 -15.30 25.66
C THR A 216 7.55 -14.01 24.86
N GLN A 217 7.07 -12.88 25.39
CA GLN A 217 7.17 -11.60 24.68
C GLN A 217 8.63 -11.19 24.41
N ALA A 218 9.54 -11.49 25.34
CA ALA A 218 10.96 -11.19 25.20
C ALA A 218 11.61 -12.06 24.10
N GLU A 219 11.33 -13.37 24.09
CA GLU A 219 11.83 -14.26 23.05
C GLU A 219 11.27 -13.91 21.68
N PHE A 220 9.97 -13.58 21.61
CA PHE A 220 9.35 -13.15 20.37
C PHE A 220 9.98 -11.85 19.83
N LEU A 221 10.28 -10.89 20.71
CA LEU A 221 10.99 -9.66 20.33
C LEU A 221 12.40 -9.97 19.79
N ASP A 222 13.13 -10.89 20.42
CA ASP A 222 14.45 -11.33 19.95
C ASP A 222 14.35 -11.98 18.56
N ASP A 223 13.41 -12.91 18.38
CA ASP A 223 13.21 -13.62 17.11
C ASP A 223 12.76 -12.68 16.00
N LEU A 224 11.85 -11.74 16.31
CA LEU A 224 11.40 -10.72 15.37
C LEU A 224 12.56 -9.79 14.98
N THR A 225 13.40 -9.43 15.95
CA THR A 225 14.60 -8.61 15.71
C THR A 225 15.55 -9.31 14.74
N ALA A 226 15.88 -10.59 14.99
CA ALA A 226 16.73 -11.36 14.10
C ALA A 226 16.12 -11.46 12.69
N ALA A 227 14.83 -11.80 12.60
CA ALA A 227 14.13 -11.93 11.33
C ALA A 227 14.17 -10.66 10.48
N TRP A 228 14.07 -9.48 11.10
CA TRP A 228 14.05 -8.20 10.38
C TRP A 228 15.42 -7.55 10.16
N SER A 229 16.45 -7.93 10.93
CA SER A 229 17.75 -7.22 10.91
C SER A 229 18.92 -8.05 10.39
N ASP A 230 18.92 -9.38 10.49
CA ASP A 230 20.06 -10.23 10.10
C ASP A 230 20.44 -10.13 8.62
N ARG A 231 19.49 -9.72 7.77
CA ARG A 231 19.70 -9.45 6.34
C ARG A 231 19.28 -8.04 5.94
N GLY A 232 19.15 -7.13 6.90
CA GLY A 232 18.82 -5.73 6.64
C GLY A 232 17.39 -5.50 6.13
N GLY A 233 16.47 -6.47 6.25
CA GLY A 233 15.11 -6.37 5.72
C GLY A 233 14.38 -5.10 6.15
N PHE A 234 14.49 -4.69 7.41
CA PHE A 234 13.87 -3.45 7.89
C PHE A 234 14.44 -2.21 7.20
N GLU A 235 15.78 -2.09 7.14
CA GLU A 235 16.48 -0.98 6.49
C GLU A 235 16.10 -0.91 5.01
N HIS A 236 16.19 -2.03 4.32
CA HIS A 236 15.88 -2.15 2.90
C HIS A 236 14.42 -1.76 2.60
N ILE A 237 13.45 -2.37 3.28
CA ILE A 237 12.02 -2.16 3.01
C ILE A 237 11.58 -0.74 3.36
N PHE A 238 11.94 -0.24 4.55
CA PHE A 238 11.39 1.02 5.08
C PHE A 238 12.28 2.24 4.85
N CYS A 239 13.59 2.08 4.98
CA CYS A 239 14.51 3.21 5.06
C CYS A 239 15.07 3.59 3.69
N GLY A 240 15.31 2.61 2.84
CA GLY A 240 15.96 2.79 1.55
C GLY A 240 17.47 3.04 1.68
N GLU A 241 18.21 2.44 0.77
CA GLU A 241 19.68 2.40 0.78
C GLU A 241 20.22 3.24 -0.39
N LEU A 242 21.33 3.94 -0.18
CA LEU A 242 22.06 4.64 -1.24
C LEU A 242 23.31 3.82 -1.57
N GLU A 243 23.21 3.01 -2.62
CA GLU A 243 24.24 2.05 -3.02
C GLU A 243 25.10 2.61 -4.15
N GLY A 244 26.40 2.79 -3.87
CA GLY A 244 27.34 3.30 -4.86
C GLY A 244 26.91 4.67 -5.41
N PRO A 245 27.24 4.99 -6.67
CA PRO A 245 27.00 6.33 -7.22
C PRO A 245 25.57 6.56 -7.72
N GLN A 246 24.76 5.52 -7.96
CA GLN A 246 23.48 5.67 -8.66
C GLN A 246 22.35 4.78 -8.18
N LYS A 247 22.61 3.69 -7.45
CA LYS A 247 21.55 2.71 -7.12
C LYS A 247 20.84 3.09 -5.83
N ILE A 248 19.51 2.93 -5.83
CA ILE A 248 18.70 3.02 -4.62
C ILE A 248 18.28 1.59 -4.27
N GLY A 249 18.69 1.10 -3.11
CA GLY A 249 18.25 -0.20 -2.58
C GLY A 249 16.91 -0.04 -1.84
N GLY A 250 16.02 -1.00 -2.00
CA GLY A 250 14.77 -1.06 -1.25
C GLY A 250 13.82 0.12 -1.55
N LEU A 251 13.45 0.89 -0.52
CA LEU A 251 12.54 2.05 -0.61
C LEU A 251 11.11 1.65 -0.99
N HIS A 252 10.47 0.85 -0.15
CA HIS A 252 9.14 0.28 -0.41
C HIS A 252 8.02 0.80 0.49
N PHE A 253 8.37 1.66 1.45
CA PHE A 253 7.43 2.26 2.38
C PHE A 253 6.97 3.65 1.91
N VAL A 254 5.66 3.82 1.70
CA VAL A 254 5.09 5.08 1.19
C VAL A 254 5.44 6.30 2.06
N GLY A 255 5.55 6.12 3.39
CA GLY A 255 5.94 7.21 4.28
C GLY A 255 7.32 7.76 3.97
N ARG A 256 8.23 6.93 3.44
CA ARG A 256 9.57 7.36 3.05
C ARG A 256 9.55 8.25 1.82
N TYR A 257 8.70 7.98 0.85
CA TYR A 257 8.49 8.86 -0.31
C TYR A 257 7.97 10.22 0.13
N LEU A 258 6.99 10.24 1.05
CA LEU A 258 6.41 11.48 1.55
C LEU A 258 7.46 12.32 2.29
N GLN A 259 8.28 11.68 3.13
CA GLN A 259 9.40 12.35 3.79
C GLN A 259 10.35 12.98 2.77
N LEU A 260 10.82 12.21 1.78
CA LEU A 260 11.78 12.68 0.77
C LEU A 260 11.23 13.88 -0.03
N GLN A 261 9.95 13.85 -0.39
CA GLN A 261 9.29 14.97 -1.06
C GLN A 261 9.20 16.20 -0.17
N ASN A 262 8.79 16.05 1.09
CA ASN A 262 8.65 17.16 2.04
C ASN A 262 9.99 17.82 2.36
N GLU A 263 11.06 17.01 2.44
CA GLU A 263 12.43 17.48 2.59
C GLU A 263 13.01 18.10 1.30
N LYS A 264 12.27 18.04 0.18
CA LYS A 264 12.67 18.53 -1.15
C LYS A 264 13.94 17.86 -1.68
N ILE A 265 14.18 16.62 -1.25
CA ILE A 265 15.35 15.84 -1.64
C ILE A 265 14.99 14.62 -2.49
N GLY A 266 13.71 14.25 -2.61
CA GLY A 266 13.31 13.19 -3.54
C GLY A 266 12.07 13.53 -4.37
N GLY A 267 11.99 12.89 -5.52
CA GLY A 267 10.88 13.02 -6.46
C GLY A 267 10.91 11.96 -7.55
N ARG A 268 9.93 12.01 -8.46
CA ARG A 268 9.87 11.07 -9.60
C ARG A 268 10.99 11.35 -10.59
N LEU A 269 11.46 10.28 -11.22
CA LEU A 269 12.29 10.33 -12.40
C LEU A 269 11.40 10.63 -13.62
N GLY A 270 11.69 11.71 -14.34
CA GLY A 270 10.97 12.05 -15.57
C GLY A 270 11.25 11.08 -16.70
N ASN A 271 10.39 11.07 -17.72
CA ASN A 271 10.52 10.22 -18.93
C ASN A 271 10.62 8.71 -18.64
N ASN A 272 9.86 8.22 -17.66
CA ASN A 272 9.94 6.83 -17.17
C ASN A 272 8.62 6.02 -17.35
N LEU A 273 7.68 6.51 -18.18
CA LEU A 273 6.33 5.94 -18.37
C LEU A 273 6.33 4.45 -18.74
N ASN A 274 7.34 3.99 -19.50
CA ASN A 274 7.46 2.59 -19.94
C ASN A 274 7.88 1.62 -18.82
N ARG A 275 8.22 2.12 -17.63
CA ARG A 275 8.57 1.34 -16.43
C ARG A 275 7.60 1.59 -15.28
N GLU A 276 6.67 2.52 -15.44
CA GLU A 276 5.69 2.92 -14.44
C GLU A 276 4.49 1.97 -14.43
N GLU A 277 4.07 1.58 -13.23
CA GLU A 277 2.91 0.70 -13.04
C GLU A 277 2.03 1.30 -11.95
N VAL A 278 0.76 1.51 -12.28
CA VAL A 278 -0.20 2.15 -11.39
C VAL A 278 -1.37 1.22 -11.16
N GLU A 279 -1.68 0.94 -9.91
CA GLU A 279 -2.99 0.47 -9.53
C GLU A 279 -3.68 1.59 -8.72
N PRO A 280 -4.62 2.34 -9.33
CA PRO A 280 -5.13 3.57 -8.75
C PRO A 280 -5.66 3.40 -7.32
N GLY A 281 -5.06 4.16 -6.41
CA GLY A 281 -5.40 4.12 -4.99
C GLY A 281 -5.02 2.82 -4.28
N VAL A 282 -4.09 2.02 -4.82
CA VAL A 282 -3.60 0.76 -4.26
C VAL A 282 -2.08 0.77 -4.14
N LEU A 283 -1.36 0.83 -5.26
CA LEU A 283 0.10 0.77 -5.31
C LEU A 283 0.65 1.50 -6.53
N TYR A 284 1.90 1.94 -6.43
CA TYR A 284 2.56 2.73 -7.45
C TYR A 284 4.01 2.27 -7.59
N THR A 285 4.40 1.96 -8.83
CA THR A 285 5.77 1.70 -9.24
C THR A 285 6.22 2.81 -10.16
N LEU A 286 7.32 3.48 -9.81
CA LEU A 286 7.84 4.64 -10.51
C LEU A 286 9.36 4.72 -10.44
N GLY A 287 9.93 5.55 -11.31
CA GLY A 287 11.33 5.91 -11.22
C GLY A 287 11.52 6.98 -10.15
N VAL A 288 12.63 6.92 -9.41
CA VAL A 288 12.92 7.77 -8.25
C VAL A 288 14.22 8.52 -8.47
N VAL A 289 14.23 9.78 -8.05
CA VAL A 289 15.43 10.61 -7.89
C VAL A 289 15.56 10.95 -6.41
N VAL A 290 16.76 10.79 -5.85
CA VAL A 290 17.11 11.25 -4.50
C VAL A 290 18.37 12.11 -4.56
N LYS A 291 18.35 13.26 -3.89
CA LYS A 291 19.47 14.20 -3.78
C LYS A 291 19.99 14.20 -2.35
N ARG A 292 21.30 14.21 -2.16
CA ARG A 292 21.92 14.40 -0.83
C ARG A 292 23.22 15.17 -0.99
N GLY A 293 23.27 16.39 -0.45
CA GLY A 293 24.35 17.32 -0.77
C GLY A 293 24.41 17.57 -2.28
N ASN A 294 25.58 17.38 -2.88
CA ASN A 294 25.80 17.54 -4.32
C ASN A 294 25.60 16.24 -5.13
N GLN A 295 25.24 15.14 -4.47
CA GLN A 295 25.08 13.84 -5.12
C GLN A 295 23.61 13.57 -5.44
N THR A 296 23.39 12.82 -6.53
CA THR A 296 22.07 12.40 -7.00
C THR A 296 22.09 10.90 -7.30
N TRP A 297 21.13 10.18 -6.73
CA TRP A 297 20.86 8.78 -7.00
C TRP A 297 19.57 8.67 -7.79
N THR A 298 19.51 7.71 -8.71
CA THR A 298 18.35 7.50 -9.56
C THR A 298 18.10 6.02 -9.77
N ASP A 299 16.85 5.60 -9.62
CA ASP A 299 16.45 4.25 -10.01
C ASP A 299 15.20 4.33 -10.89
N THR A 300 15.09 3.44 -11.86
CA THR A 300 13.98 3.44 -12.83
C THR A 300 12.76 2.68 -12.32
N ILE A 301 12.92 1.90 -11.25
CA ILE A 301 11.86 1.06 -10.72
C ILE A 301 11.92 0.96 -9.20
N LYS A 302 10.96 1.62 -8.55
CA LYS A 302 10.71 1.51 -7.10
C LYS A 302 9.21 1.56 -6.86
N GLY A 303 8.74 0.73 -5.95
CA GLY A 303 7.31 0.55 -5.71
C GLY A 303 6.94 0.71 -4.25
N TYR A 304 5.80 1.35 -3.99
CA TYR A 304 5.20 1.45 -2.65
C TYR A 304 3.69 1.16 -2.67
N PRO A 305 3.15 0.55 -1.61
CA PRO A 305 1.72 0.38 -1.47
C PRO A 305 1.15 1.66 -0.83
N LEU A 306 0.15 2.27 -1.47
CA LEU A 306 -0.53 3.43 -0.89
C LEU A 306 -1.47 3.03 0.25
N ILE A 307 -2.00 1.80 0.21
CA ILE A 307 -2.99 1.33 1.17
C ILE A 307 -2.40 0.71 2.43
N SER A 308 -1.09 0.46 2.50
CA SER A 308 -0.45 -0.14 3.69
C SER A 308 0.35 0.89 4.47
N ASP A 309 0.07 1.05 5.76
CA ASP A 309 0.99 1.72 6.70
C ASP A 309 2.14 0.79 7.13
N ALA A 310 3.09 1.32 7.90
CA ALA A 310 4.27 0.57 8.31
C ALA A 310 3.94 -0.60 9.24
N GLN A 311 2.89 -0.48 10.05
CA GLN A 311 2.46 -1.55 10.93
C GLN A 311 1.90 -2.72 10.11
N GLU A 312 1.06 -2.42 9.13
CA GLU A 312 0.48 -3.38 8.19
C GLU A 312 1.59 -4.07 7.38
N MET A 313 2.57 -3.31 6.86
CA MET A 313 3.71 -3.89 6.14
C MET A 313 4.58 -4.80 7.01
N LEU A 314 4.91 -4.39 8.25
CA LEU A 314 5.65 -5.24 9.20
C LEU A 314 4.88 -6.54 9.48
N LEU A 315 3.58 -6.43 9.71
CA LEU A 315 2.72 -7.56 10.02
C LEU A 315 2.63 -8.53 8.84
N ASP A 316 2.40 -8.06 7.62
CA ASP A 316 2.23 -8.92 6.44
C ASP A 316 3.54 -9.56 5.99
N ALA A 317 4.67 -8.84 6.04
CA ALA A 317 5.97 -9.43 5.78
C ALA A 317 6.36 -10.47 6.85
N THR A 318 6.01 -10.25 8.12
CA THR A 318 6.24 -11.25 9.19
C THR A 318 5.34 -12.47 9.04
N LYS A 319 4.09 -12.30 8.59
CA LYS A 319 3.23 -13.43 8.21
C LYS A 319 3.82 -14.22 7.05
N ALA A 320 4.30 -13.54 6.01
CA ALA A 320 4.98 -14.19 4.89
C ALA A 320 6.20 -14.98 5.39
N PHE A 321 7.00 -14.40 6.30
CA PHE A 321 8.12 -15.07 6.94
C PHE A 321 7.71 -16.35 7.69
N LYS A 322 6.62 -16.32 8.46
CA LYS A 322 6.09 -17.47 9.20
C LYS A 322 5.55 -18.54 8.26
N VAL A 323 4.74 -18.16 7.27
CA VAL A 323 4.16 -19.07 6.26
C VAL A 323 5.25 -19.80 5.50
N ARG A 324 6.41 -19.17 5.27
CA ARG A 324 7.54 -19.79 4.58
C ARG A 324 8.25 -20.88 5.37
N GLY A 325 8.06 -20.99 6.69
CA GLY A 325 8.74 -22.00 7.50
C GLY A 325 10.25 -22.00 7.23
N ASN A 326 10.81 -23.13 6.79
CA ASN A 326 12.24 -23.25 6.45
C ASN A 326 12.58 -22.91 4.98
N ALA A 327 11.58 -22.62 4.15
CA ALA A 327 11.78 -22.33 2.73
C ALA A 327 12.46 -20.97 2.51
N GLN A 328 13.39 -20.93 1.55
CA GLN A 328 14.16 -19.73 1.18
C GLN A 328 13.82 -19.25 -0.24
N GLY A 329 14.27 -18.06 -0.61
CA GLY A 329 14.04 -17.45 -1.91
C GLY A 329 12.75 -16.62 -1.98
N ALA A 330 12.42 -16.18 -3.19
CA ALA A 330 11.30 -15.31 -3.47
C ALA A 330 9.96 -16.06 -3.57
N CYS A 331 8.88 -15.41 -3.15
CA CYS A 331 7.52 -15.85 -3.36
C CYS A 331 6.56 -14.65 -3.41
N LEU A 332 5.35 -14.89 -3.91
CA LEU A 332 4.29 -13.89 -3.98
C LEU A 332 3.36 -14.03 -2.78
N TYR A 333 3.21 -12.95 -2.01
CA TYR A 333 2.33 -12.87 -0.85
C TYR A 333 1.15 -11.96 -1.19
N GLN A 334 -0.07 -12.46 -1.01
CA GLN A 334 -1.29 -11.67 -1.20
C GLN A 334 -1.52 -10.80 0.03
N VAL A 335 -1.43 -9.48 -0.15
CA VAL A 335 -1.84 -8.49 0.86
C VAL A 335 -3.29 -8.14 0.63
N GLN A 336 -4.07 -8.04 1.71
CA GLN A 336 -5.45 -7.60 1.69
C GLN A 336 -5.66 -6.55 2.77
N ASP A 337 -5.93 -5.32 2.35
CA ASP A 337 -6.36 -4.27 3.26
C ASP A 337 -7.78 -4.58 3.75
N GLN A 338 -7.88 -4.82 5.05
CA GLN A 338 -9.12 -5.20 5.70
C GLN A 338 -10.13 -4.04 5.80
N LEU A 339 -9.65 -2.80 5.62
CA LEU A 339 -10.49 -1.60 5.75
C LEU A 339 -11.18 -1.24 4.44
N THR A 340 -10.46 -1.28 3.33
CA THR A 340 -10.99 -0.95 2.00
C THR A 340 -11.41 -2.17 1.19
N GLY A 341 -10.99 -3.38 1.60
CA GLY A 341 -11.18 -4.61 0.83
C GLY A 341 -10.28 -4.71 -0.40
N LYS A 342 -9.45 -3.69 -0.67
CA LYS A 342 -8.46 -3.70 -1.75
C LYS A 342 -7.32 -4.65 -1.40
N SER A 343 -6.63 -5.11 -2.43
CA SER A 343 -5.59 -6.12 -2.28
C SER A 343 -4.51 -5.91 -3.33
N TYR A 344 -3.28 -6.30 -3.01
CA TYR A 344 -2.16 -6.31 -3.97
C TYR A 344 -1.25 -7.50 -3.73
N GLN A 345 -0.44 -7.84 -4.71
CA GLN A 345 0.60 -8.85 -4.59
C GLN A 345 1.91 -8.19 -4.15
N ALA A 346 2.54 -8.77 -3.15
CA ALA A 346 3.86 -8.39 -2.70
C ALA A 346 4.88 -9.49 -3.01
N VAL A 347 6.05 -9.11 -3.53
CA VAL A 347 7.19 -10.02 -3.62
C VAL A 347 7.87 -10.05 -2.26
N PHE A 348 7.88 -11.21 -1.63
CA PHE A 348 8.58 -11.48 -0.38
C PHE A 348 9.82 -12.32 -0.64
N VAL A 349 10.95 -11.97 -0.02
CA VAL A 349 12.19 -12.76 -0.11
C VAL A 349 12.69 -13.08 1.30
N LYS A 350 12.94 -14.37 1.52
CA LYS A 350 13.55 -14.91 2.74
C LYS A 350 14.88 -15.59 2.43
N ASP A 351 15.87 -15.36 3.27
CA ASP A 351 17.16 -16.06 3.24
C ASP A 351 17.43 -16.58 4.65
N ARG A 352 17.56 -17.90 4.78
CA ARG A 352 17.59 -18.61 6.07
C ARG A 352 16.47 -18.14 7.00
N ASN A 353 16.80 -17.61 8.18
CA ASN A 353 15.85 -17.13 9.18
C ASN A 353 15.65 -15.60 9.15
N ALA A 354 15.88 -14.97 7.99
CA ALA A 354 15.79 -13.53 7.86
C ALA A 354 15.00 -13.07 6.61
N ILE A 355 14.32 -11.94 6.77
CA ILE A 355 13.62 -11.21 5.73
C ILE A 355 14.65 -10.38 4.97
N VAL A 356 14.65 -10.51 3.64
CA VAL A 356 15.54 -9.75 2.75
C VAL A 356 14.80 -8.56 2.16
N THR A 357 13.61 -8.77 1.61
CA THR A 357 12.78 -7.69 1.06
C THR A 357 11.30 -8.08 1.02
N PHE A 358 10.45 -7.07 0.95
CA PHE A 358 9.00 -7.17 0.81
C PHE A 358 8.52 -5.90 0.09
N TYR A 359 8.01 -6.05 -1.13
CA TYR A 359 7.60 -4.90 -1.93
C TYR A 359 6.38 -5.20 -2.79
N PRO A 360 5.51 -4.21 -3.04
CA PRO A 360 4.37 -4.38 -3.92
C PRO A 360 4.81 -4.45 -5.39
N ASP A 361 4.04 -5.17 -6.18
CA ASP A 361 4.19 -5.22 -7.63
C ASP A 361 2.79 -5.35 -8.25
N ALA A 362 2.51 -4.57 -9.30
CA ALA A 362 1.23 -4.63 -10.01
C ALA A 362 1.18 -5.81 -11.00
N THR A 363 2.35 -6.23 -11.51
CA THR A 363 2.46 -7.29 -12.51
C THR A 363 3.47 -8.38 -12.11
N PRO A 364 3.49 -8.87 -10.85
CA PRO A 364 4.49 -9.82 -10.41
C PRO A 364 4.33 -11.16 -11.12
N SER A 365 5.46 -11.82 -11.31
CA SER A 365 5.51 -13.22 -11.72
C SER A 365 6.26 -14.04 -10.67
N GLY A 366 5.74 -15.23 -10.36
CA GLY A 366 6.31 -16.05 -9.31
C GLY A 366 5.32 -17.05 -8.73
N ARG A 367 5.79 -17.81 -7.75
CA ARG A 367 4.96 -18.79 -7.02
C ARG A 367 4.42 -18.16 -5.74
N PRO A 368 3.19 -18.49 -5.31
CA PRO A 368 2.67 -18.05 -4.02
C PRO A 368 3.56 -18.51 -2.85
N CYS A 369 3.60 -17.72 -1.78
CA CYS A 369 4.28 -18.11 -0.54
C CYS A 369 3.61 -19.34 0.09
N ARG A 370 4.40 -20.38 0.32
CA ARG A 370 4.02 -21.65 0.95
C ARG A 370 5.19 -22.16 1.80
N SER A 371 4.87 -22.95 2.82
CA SER A 371 5.82 -23.62 3.72
C SER A 371 6.63 -24.70 3.04
#